data_AF-A0A934CW08-F1
#
_entry.id   AF-A0A934CW08-F1
#
_cell.length_a   1.000
_cell.length_b   1.000
_cell.length_c   1.000
_cell.angle_alpha   90.00
_cell.angle_beta   90.00
_cell.angle_gamma   90.00
#
_symmetry.space_group_name_H-M   'P 1'
#
loop_
_entity.id
_entity.type
_entity.pdbx_description
1 polymer ?
#
loop_
_entity_poly.entity_id
_entity_poly.type
_entity_poly.pdbx_seq_one_letter_code
_entity_poly.pdbx_strand_id
1 'polypeptide(L)' 'MGKQLLKDALQLSQEERAALAVELLDSLEPPGPGQRRSEQEWLAEVRRRAEAALAGKSGLTWDETIKQVTDRLARQ' A
#
# COMPACT_ATOMS: atom_id res chain seq x y z
N MET A 1 -10.03 -20.97 -2.23
CA MET A 1 -8.72 -20.80 -2.90
C MET A 1 -7.86 -19.73 -2.22
N GLY A 2 -8.29 -18.48 -2.11
CA GLY A 2 -7.48 -17.39 -1.52
C GLY A 2 -6.94 -17.64 -0.09
N LYS A 3 -7.71 -18.27 0.81
CA LYS A 3 -7.24 -18.63 2.16
C LYS A 3 -6.09 -19.65 2.15
N GLN A 4 -6.08 -20.57 1.19
CA GLN A 4 -5.01 -21.56 1.05
C GLN A 4 -3.75 -20.91 0.47
N LEU A 5 -3.91 -20.07 -0.56
CA LEU A 5 -2.80 -19.31 -1.14
C LEU A 5 -2.08 -18.41 -0.11
N LEU A 6 -2.84 -17.72 0.74
CA LEU A 6 -2.27 -16.93 1.84
C LEU A 6 -1.51 -17.82 2.83
N LYS A 7 -2.07 -18.98 3.19
CA LYS A 7 -1.42 -19.92 4.11
C LYS A 7 -0.08 -20.41 3.54
N ASP A 8 -0.05 -20.71 2.25
CA ASP A 8 1.15 -21.18 1.55
C ASP A 8 2.20 -20.07 1.45
N ALA A 9 1.79 -18.84 1.09
CA ALA A 9 2.67 -17.68 1.08
C ALA A 9 3.27 -17.39 2.47
N LEU A 10 2.53 -17.61 3.55
CA LEU A 10 3.02 -17.43 4.92
C LEU A 10 4.03 -18.50 5.36
N GLN A 11 4.19 -19.61 4.63
CA GLN A 11 5.25 -20.60 4.87
C GLN A 11 6.60 -20.19 4.26
N LEU A 12 6.62 -19.25 3.32
CA LEU A 12 7.84 -18.74 2.71
C LEU A 12 8.67 -17.95 3.73
N SER A 13 9.98 -17.83 3.49
CA SER A 13 10.85 -16.93 4.24
C SER A 13 10.43 -15.46 4.07
N GLN A 14 10.90 -14.57 4.94
CA GLN A 14 10.58 -13.15 4.84
C GLN A 14 11.01 -12.54 3.50
N GLU A 15 12.18 -12.94 2.99
CA GLU A 15 12.72 -12.46 1.71
C GLU A 15 11.88 -12.93 0.53
N GLU A 16 11.52 -14.22 0.50
CA GLU A 16 10.64 -14.79 -0.53
C GLU A 16 9.24 -14.16 -0.51
N ARG A 17 8.69 -13.89 0.68
CA ARG A 17 7.41 -13.16 0.80
C ARG A 17 7.50 -11.74 0.25
N ALA A 18 8.62 -11.05 0.48
CA ALA A 18 8.83 -9.71 -0.04
C ALA A 18 8.92 -9.72 -1.58
N ALA A 19 9.67 -10.68 -2.15
CA ALA A 19 9.75 -10.87 -3.59
C ALA A 19 8.38 -11.17 -4.21
N LEU A 20 7.63 -12.12 -3.63
CA LEU A 20 6.28 -12.45 -4.07
C LEU A 20 5.34 -11.23 -3.98
N ALA A 21 5.43 -10.42 -2.93
CA ALA A 21 4.62 -9.22 -2.79
C ALA A 21 4.91 -8.19 -3.91
N VAL A 22 6.18 -8.03 -4.30
CA VAL A 22 6.56 -7.15 -5.43
C VAL A 22 5.98 -7.68 -6.74
N GLU A 23 6.15 -8.98 -7.04
CA GLU A 23 5.61 -9.57 -8.27
C GLU A 23 4.09 -9.44 -8.35
N LEU A 24 3.39 -9.67 -7.22
CA LEU A 24 1.94 -9.48 -7.15
C LEU A 24 1.54 -8.02 -7.38
N LEU A 25 2.27 -7.06 -6.80
CA LEU A 25 2.02 -5.63 -7.03
C LEU A 25 2.24 -5.24 -8.49
N ASP A 26 3.31 -5.73 -9.12
CA ASP A 26 3.64 -5.47 -10.53
C ASP A 26 2.64 -6.12 -11.50
N SER A 27 1.98 -7.21 -11.07
CA SER A 27 0.93 -7.85 -11.86
C SER A 27 -0.39 -7.07 -11.89
N LEU A 28 -0.57 -6.07 -11.01
CA LEU A 28 -1.79 -5.26 -10.99
C LEU A 28 -1.79 -4.27 -12.15
N GLU A 29 -2.93 -4.10 -12.81
CA GLU A 29 -3.07 -3.06 -13.82
C GLU A 29 -2.81 -1.68 -13.19
N PRO A 30 -1.98 -0.83 -13.81
CA PRO A 30 -1.78 0.51 -13.31
C PRO A 30 -3.11 1.26 -13.31
N PRO A 31 -3.37 2.14 -12.32
CA PRO A 31 -4.59 2.91 -12.27
C PRO A 31 -4.86 3.58 -13.63
N GLY A 32 -6.10 3.44 -14.11
CA GLY A 32 -6.52 3.98 -15.40
C GLY A 32 -6.30 5.50 -15.48
N PRO A 33 -6.39 6.10 -16.68
CA PRO A 33 -6.05 7.52 -16.89
C PRO A 33 -6.77 8.52 -15.95
N GLY A 34 -7.97 8.19 -15.47
CA GLY A 34 -8.73 9.00 -14.51
C GLY A 34 -8.49 8.70 -13.02
N GLN A 35 -7.60 7.75 -12.70
CA GLN A 35 -7.21 7.39 -11.33
C GLN A 35 -5.78 7.82 -11.00
N ARG A 36 -5.03 8.31 -12.00
CA ARG A 36 -3.70 8.90 -11.78
C ARG A 36 -3.87 10.36 -11.40
N ARG A 37 -3.22 10.76 -10.32
CA ARG A 37 -3.02 12.17 -10.01
C ARG A 37 -2.22 12.81 -11.14
N SER A 38 -2.60 14.02 -11.54
CA SER A 38 -1.72 14.88 -12.33
C SER A 38 -0.43 15.18 -11.56
N GLU A 39 0.60 15.61 -12.27
CA GLU A 39 1.87 16.01 -11.64
C GLU A 39 1.65 17.11 -10.59
N GLN A 40 0.76 18.07 -10.87
CA GLN A 40 0.44 19.15 -9.93
C GLN A 40 -0.27 18.64 -8.67
N GLU A 41 -1.22 17.72 -8.81
CA GLU A 41 -1.88 17.09 -7.66
C GLU A 41 -0.90 16.22 -6.85
N TRP A 42 0.06 15.59 -7.51
CA TRP A 42 1.11 14.83 -6.85
C TRP A 42 2.05 15.73 -6.05
N LEU A 43 2.52 16.83 -6.65
CA LEU A 43 3.35 17.83 -5.97
C LEU A 43 2.63 18.44 -4.76
N ALA A 44 1.34 18.73 -4.89
CA ALA A 44 0.53 19.22 -3.78
C ALA A 44 0.45 18.21 -2.63
N GLU A 45 0.25 16.92 -2.93
CA GLU A 45 0.21 15.86 -1.91
C GLU A 45 1.59 15.67 -1.24
N VAL A 46 2.69 15.70 -2.00
CA VAL A 46 4.05 15.64 -1.45
C VAL A 46 4.29 16.80 -0.49
N ARG A 47 3.92 18.03 -0.88
CA ARG A 47 4.04 19.22 -0.02
C ARG A 47 3.23 19.07 1.26
N ARG A 48 1.97 18.66 1.14
CA ARG A 48 1.08 18.43 2.30
C ARG A 48 1.68 17.42 3.27
N ARG A 49 2.28 16.32 2.77
CA ARG A 49 2.94 15.31 3.61
C ARG A 49 4.20 15.84 4.28
N ALA A 50 5.00 16.62 3.57
CA ALA A 50 6.20 17.24 4.14
C ALA A 50 5.84 18.20 5.28
N GLU A 51 4.86 19.08 5.06
CA GLU A 51 4.38 20.02 6.08
C GLU A 51 3.79 19.30 7.31
N ALA A 52 3.02 18.22 7.10
CA ALA A 52 2.49 17.41 8.20
C ALA A 52 3.59 16.77 9.04
N ALA A 53 4.62 16.20 8.39
CA ALA A 53 5.77 15.60 9.07
C ALA A 53 6.54 16.65 9.90
N LEU A 54 6.80 17.83 9.34
CA LEU A 54 7.44 18.94 10.06
C LEU A 54 6.61 19.41 11.26
N ALA A 55 5.28 19.34 11.18
CA ALA A 55 4.37 19.66 12.27
C ALA A 55 4.21 18.53 13.31
N GLY A 56 5.04 17.47 13.25
CA GLY A 56 4.98 16.33 14.16
C GLY A 56 3.78 15.40 13.93
N LYS A 57 3.01 15.61 12.85
CA LYS A 57 1.98 14.68 12.39
C LYS A 57 2.63 13.71 11.42
N SER A 58 3.45 12.80 11.97
CA SER A 58 4.03 11.72 11.19
C SER A 58 2.94 10.88 10.53
N GLY A 59 3.32 10.13 9.49
CA GLY A 59 2.43 9.16 8.87
C GLY A 59 1.93 8.11 9.87
N LEU A 60 1.10 7.20 9.36
CA LEU A 60 0.57 6.09 10.14
C LEU A 60 1.71 5.19 10.65
N THR A 61 1.57 4.72 11.88
CA THR A 61 2.34 3.58 12.39
C THR A 61 2.06 2.33 11.54
N TRP A 62 2.89 1.30 11.71
CA TRP A 62 2.68 0.04 11.01
C TRP A 62 1.32 -0.59 11.34
N ASP A 63 0.95 -0.59 12.62
CA ASP A 63 -0.32 -1.16 13.09
C ASP A 63 -1.53 -0.39 12.52
N GLU A 64 -1.45 0.94 12.50
CA GLU A 64 -2.48 1.79 11.87
C GLU A 64 -2.56 1.55 10.36
N THR A 65 -1.43 1.34 9.70
CA THR A 65 -1.36 1.02 8.26
C THR A 65 -2.06 -0.30 7.97
N ILE A 66 -1.71 -1.37 8.70
CA ILE A 66 -2.33 -2.69 8.55
C ILE A 66 -3.83 -2.60 8.80
N LYS A 67 -4.25 -1.94 9.89
CA LYS A 67 -5.66 -1.74 10.20
C LYS A 67 -6.40 -1.07 9.03
N GLN A 68 -5.89 0.03 8.49
CA GLN A 68 -6.54 0.73 7.38
C GLN A 68 -6.63 -0.12 6.11
N VAL A 69 -5.58 -0.87 5.77
CA VAL A 69 -5.56 -1.76 4.60
C VAL A 69 -6.60 -2.87 4.76
N THR A 70 -6.62 -3.56 5.92
CA THR A 70 -7.60 -4.63 6.18
C THR A 70 -9.03 -4.09 6.19
N ASP A 71 -9.28 -2.95 6.84
CA ASP A 71 -10.61 -2.31 6.85
C ASP A 71 -11.08 -1.93 5.44
N ARG A 72 -10.16 -1.52 4.55
CA ARG A 72 -10.48 -1.20 3.15
C ARG A 72 -10.80 -2.44 2.32
N LEU A 73 -10.02 -3.52 2.48
CA LEU A 73 -10.26 -4.79 1.79
C LEU A 73 -11.58 -5.44 2.21
N ALA A 74 -11.98 -5.31 3.48
CA ALA A 74 -13.25 -5.86 3.97
C ALA A 74 -14.49 -5.11 3.45
N ARG A 75 -14.32 -3.91 2.88
CA ARG A 75 -15.39 -3.06 2.34
C ARG A 75 -15.56 -3.20 0.82
N GLN A 76 -14.69 -3.96 0.16
CA GLN A 76 -14.76 -4.27 -1.27
C GLN A 76 -15.34 -5.66 -1.48
#